data_AF-A0A957QQY9-F1
#
_entry.id   AF-A0A957QQY9-F1
#
_cell.length_a   1.000
_cell.length_b   1.000
_cell.length_c   1.000
_cell.angle_alpha   90.00
_cell.angle_beta   90.00
_cell.angle_gamma   90.00
#
_symmetry.space_group_name_H-M   'P 1'
#
loop_
_entity.id
_entity.type
_entity.pdbx_description
1 polymer ?
#
loop_
_entity_poly.entity_id
_entity_poly.type
_entity_poly.pdbx_seq_one_letter_code
_entity_poly.pdbx_strand_id
1 'polypeptide(L)'
;MSRLDSLIDTAQQYDQQKLDQQQPAQAVHYNGRGELVLPGDGLFTNELALPLTNWARQQVCGRLKIPYKYLTRCPGPLQAANLNHWQGRLPAGKRWLIR
;
A
#
# COMPACT_ATOMS: atom_id res chain seq x y z
N MET A 1 21.52 16.54 -24.64
CA MET A 1 20.33 16.20 -23.84
C MET A 1 20.62 16.56 -22.40
N SER A 2 19.88 17.50 -21.83
CA SER A 2 20.19 18.04 -20.51
C SER A 2 19.72 17.07 -19.43
N ARG A 3 20.41 17.04 -18.28
CA ARG A 3 20.08 16.20 -17.12
C ARG A 3 18.66 16.45 -16.59
N LEU A 4 18.10 17.62 -16.89
CA LEU A 4 16.72 18.03 -16.56
C LEU A 4 15.70 17.31 -17.44
N ASP A 5 15.97 17.16 -18.74
CA ASP A 5 15.06 16.45 -19.66
C ASP A 5 14.93 14.98 -19.24
N SER A 6 16.03 14.34 -18.85
CA SER A 6 16.00 12.96 -18.34
C SER A 6 15.23 12.80 -17.03
N LEU A 7 15.27 13.80 -16.14
CA LEU A 7 14.52 13.76 -14.87
C LEU A 7 13.04 14.01 -15.10
N ILE A 8 12.69 14.87 -16.07
CA ILE A 8 11.31 15.12 -16.47
C ILE A 8 10.74 13.89 -17.15
N ASP A 9 11.47 13.24 -18.05
CA ASP A 9 11.06 11.98 -18.68
C ASP A 9 10.91 10.87 -17.64
N THR A 10 11.80 10.80 -16.65
CA THR A 10 11.69 9.86 -15.54
C THR A 10 10.44 10.16 -14.70
N ALA A 11 10.21 11.42 -14.33
CA ALA A 11 9.03 11.84 -13.56
C ALA A 11 7.72 11.63 -14.34
N GLN A 12 7.72 11.85 -15.66
CA GLN A 12 6.59 11.58 -16.54
C GLN A 12 6.36 10.08 -16.70
N GLN A 13 7.42 9.27 -16.76
CA GLN A 13 7.30 7.81 -16.68
C GLN A 13 6.73 7.38 -15.33
N TYR A 14 7.10 7.99 -14.21
CA TYR A 14 6.48 7.71 -12.90
C TYR A 14 5.00 8.11 -12.86
N ASP A 15 4.64 9.26 -13.41
CA ASP A 15 3.25 9.73 -13.41
C ASP A 15 2.37 8.91 -14.38
N GLN A 16 2.95 8.43 -15.49
CA GLN A 16 2.34 7.48 -16.43
C GLN A 16 2.32 6.03 -15.88
N GLN A 17 3.23 5.69 -14.96
CA GLN A 17 3.28 4.42 -14.23
C GLN A 17 2.45 4.43 -12.93
N LYS A 18 1.42 5.28 -12.82
CA LYS A 18 0.21 5.00 -12.01
C LYS A 18 -0.57 3.81 -12.58
N LEU A 19 0.15 2.74 -12.89
CA LEU A 19 -0.37 1.49 -13.37
C LEU A 19 -0.82 0.70 -12.15
N ASP A 20 -2.06 0.23 -12.23
CA ASP A 20 -2.64 -0.77 -11.35
C ASP A 20 -1.63 -1.90 -11.06
N GLN A 21 -0.88 -1.80 -9.96
CA GLN A 21 0.15 -2.79 -9.67
C GLN A 21 -0.47 -3.94 -8.89
N GLN A 22 -0.39 -5.15 -9.44
CA GLN A 22 -0.84 -6.35 -8.74
C GLN A 22 0.25 -6.88 -7.82
N GLN A 23 0.17 -6.54 -6.54
CA GLN A 23 1.08 -7.04 -5.52
C GLN A 23 0.47 -8.23 -4.77
N PRO A 24 1.28 -9.23 -4.35
CA PRO A 24 0.81 -10.25 -3.41
C PRO A 24 0.30 -9.57 -2.14
N ALA A 25 -0.90 -9.92 -1.69
CA ALA A 25 -1.50 -9.29 -0.52
C ALA A 25 -0.62 -9.43 0.74
N GLN A 26 0.17 -10.50 0.84
CA GLN A 26 1.07 -10.75 1.96
C GLN A 26 2.36 -9.92 1.90
N ALA A 27 2.74 -9.42 0.72
CA ALA A 27 3.93 -8.61 0.53
C ALA A 27 3.72 -7.17 1.01
N VAL A 28 2.48 -6.73 1.17
CA VAL A 28 2.12 -5.39 1.60
C VAL A 28 2.08 -5.34 3.13
N HIS A 29 2.43 -4.21 3.77
CA HIS A 29 2.33 -4.08 5.22
C HIS A 29 1.72 -2.74 5.60
N TYR A 30 1.13 -2.65 6.80
CA TYR A 30 0.60 -1.40 7.36
C TYR A 30 1.43 -0.98 8.55
N ASN A 31 1.77 0.31 8.62
CA ASN A 31 2.47 0.88 9.76
C ASN A 31 1.53 1.63 10.71
N GLY A 32 2.00 1.91 11.93
CA GLY A 32 1.21 2.61 12.95
C GLY A 32 0.88 4.08 12.64
N ARG A 33 1.36 4.61 11.52
CA ARG A 33 1.10 5.97 11.04
C ARG A 33 -0.06 6.04 10.04
N GLY A 34 -0.64 4.89 9.68
CA GLY A 34 -1.71 4.81 8.70
C GLY A 34 -1.22 4.78 7.25
N GLU A 35 0.03 4.38 7.06
CA GLU A 35 0.66 4.25 5.74
C GLU A 35 0.76 2.78 5.33
N LEU A 36 0.68 2.56 4.02
CA LEU A 36 0.92 1.30 3.33
C LEU A 36 2.40 1.24 3.01
N VAL A 37 3.09 0.24 3.54
CA VAL A 37 4.48 -0.01 3.24
C VAL A 37 4.54 -1.08 2.17
N LEU A 38 5.07 -0.71 1.01
CA LEU A 38 5.34 -1.62 -0.09
C LEU A 38 6.81 -2.04 -0.07
N PRO A 39 7.10 -3.32 -0.29
CA PRO A 39 8.47 -3.78 -0.42
C PRO A 39 9.05 -3.14 -1.69
N GLY A 40 10.30 -2.70 -1.60
CA GLY A 40 10.99 -2.16 -2.76
C GLY A 40 11.05 -3.22 -3.87
N ASP A 41 10.50 -2.90 -5.04
CA ASP A 41 10.84 -3.65 -6.26
C ASP A 41 12.30 -3.32 -6.57
N GLY A 42 13.14 -4.33 -6.88
CA GLY A 42 14.62 -4.28 -6.88
C GLY A 42 15.35 -3.15 -7.64
N LEU A 43 14.63 -2.18 -8.22
CA LEU A 43 15.11 -0.88 -8.68
C LEU A 43 15.15 0.19 -7.56
N PHE A 44 14.34 0.06 -6.50
CA PHE A 44 14.32 0.93 -5.32
C PHE A 44 14.62 0.10 -4.08
N THR A 45 15.75 0.36 -3.44
CA THR A 45 16.14 -0.29 -2.19
C THR A 45 15.36 0.20 -0.97
N ASN A 46 14.60 1.29 -1.10
CA ASN A 46 13.84 1.89 -0.01
C ASN A 46 12.39 1.41 -0.04
N GLU A 47 11.87 1.01 1.13
CA GLU A 47 10.45 0.77 1.34
C GLU A 47 9.63 2.02 0.98
N LEU A 48 8.61 1.84 0.15
CA LEU A 48 7.72 2.93 -0.23
C LEU A 48 6.55 3.00 0.75
N ALA A 49 6.49 4.07 1.53
CA ALA A 49 5.37 4.35 2.43
C ALA A 49 4.35 5.27 1.75
N LEU A 50 3.13 4.78 1.53
CA LEU A 50 2.03 5.51 0.90
C LEU A 50 0.94 5.81 1.94
N PRO A 51 0.51 7.07 2.13
CA PRO A 51 -0.57 7.37 3.06
C PRO A 51 -1.89 6.74 2.59
N LEU A 52 -2.58 5.98 3.44
CA LEU A 52 -3.91 5.50 3.09
C LEU A 52 -4.98 6.56 3.31
N THR A 53 -5.62 6.95 2.21
CA THR A 53 -6.88 7.69 2.26
C THR A 53 -7.95 6.89 3.03
N ASN A 54 -8.96 7.59 3.55
CA ASN A 54 -10.10 6.93 4.22
C ASN A 54 -10.82 5.95 3.30
N TRP A 55 -10.93 6.30 2.01
CA TRP A 55 -11.52 5.42 1.00
C TRP A 55 -10.70 4.13 0.82
N ALA A 56 -9.37 4.25 0.69
CA ALA A 56 -8.49 3.08 0.59
C ALA A 56 -8.60 2.19 1.84
N ARG A 57 -8.63 2.78 3.04
CA ARG A 57 -8.85 2.03 4.29
C ARG A 57 -10.19 1.30 4.31
N GLN A 58 -11.27 1.91 3.82
CA GLN A 58 -12.57 1.23 3.72
C GLN A 58 -12.52 0.04 2.77
N GLN A 59 -11.86 0.18 1.61
CA GLN A 59 -11.69 -0.93 0.65
C GLN A 59 -10.91 -2.09 1.27
N VAL A 60 -9.80 -1.79 1.96
CA VAL A 60 -8.99 -2.78 2.68
C VAL A 60 -9.84 -3.47 3.77
N CYS A 61 -10.56 -2.71 4.58
CA CYS A 61 -11.45 -3.26 5.61
C CYS A 61 -12.49 -4.22 5.01
N GLY A 62 -13.11 -3.84 3.88
CA GLY A 62 -14.04 -4.71 3.16
C GLY A 62 -13.38 -6.01 2.69
N ARG A 63 -12.17 -5.94 2.11
CA ARG A 63 -11.42 -7.12 1.65
C ARG A 63 -10.99 -8.04 2.79
N LEU A 64 -10.68 -7.48 3.96
CA LEU A 64 -10.26 -8.21 5.16
C LEU A 64 -11.43 -8.59 6.07
N LYS A 65 -12.68 -8.22 5.71
CA LYS A 65 -13.89 -8.42 6.53
C LYS A 65 -13.78 -7.79 7.93
N ILE A 66 -13.05 -6.68 8.05
CA ILE A 66 -12.94 -5.90 9.28
C ILE A 66 -14.00 -4.79 9.26
N PRO A 67 -14.80 -4.61 10.33
CA PRO A 67 -15.71 -3.47 10.39
C PRO A 67 -14.92 -2.16 10.40
N TYR A 68 -15.13 -1.30 9.39
CA TYR A 68 -14.38 -0.04 9.27
C TYR A 68 -14.50 0.84 10.53
N LYS A 69 -15.71 0.95 11.10
CA LYS A 69 -15.96 1.70 12.34
C LYS A 69 -15.19 1.17 13.54
N TYR A 70 -14.93 -0.14 13.59
CA TYR A 70 -14.09 -0.73 14.63
C TYR A 70 -12.65 -0.26 14.46
N LEU A 71 -12.11 -0.39 13.24
CA LEU A 71 -10.73 0.02 12.94
C LEU A 71 -10.50 1.50 13.25
N THR A 72 -11.40 2.40 12.85
CA THR A 72 -11.22 3.86 13.05
C THR A 72 -11.23 4.29 14.52
N ARG A 73 -11.76 3.47 15.43
CA ARG A 73 -11.74 3.74 16.88
C ARG A 73 -10.42 3.34 17.53
N CYS A 74 -9.63 2.49 16.87
CA CYS A 74 -8.35 2.04 17.40
C CYS A 74 -7.27 3.12 17.19
N PRO A 75 -6.27 3.24 18.09
CA PRO A 75 -5.08 4.05 17.82
C PRO A 75 -4.29 3.47 16.64
N GLY A 76 -3.55 4.31 15.92
CA GLY A 76 -2.82 3.96 14.70
C GLY A 76 -2.00 2.65 14.77
N PRO A 77 -1.18 2.42 15.81
CA PRO A 77 -0.45 1.16 15.98
C PRO A 77 -1.35 -0.08 16.05
N LEU A 78 -2.51 0.03 16.71
CA LEU A 78 -3.46 -1.06 16.81
C LEU A 78 -4.25 -1.26 15.51
N GLN A 79 -4.49 -0.19 14.75
CA GLN A 79 -5.05 -0.31 13.39
C GLN A 79 -4.11 -1.14 12.51
N ALA A 80 -2.82 -0.80 12.51
CA ALA A 80 -1.79 -1.50 11.76
C ALA A 80 -1.70 -2.98 12.16
N ALA A 81 -1.65 -3.26 13.47
CA ALA A 81 -1.61 -4.63 13.99
C ALA A 81 -2.82 -5.45 13.52
N ASN A 82 -4.04 -4.90 13.59
CA ASN A 82 -5.24 -5.58 13.12
C ASN A 82 -5.19 -5.84 11.61
N LEU A 83 -4.85 -4.84 10.80
CA LEU A 83 -4.77 -4.97 9.35
C LEU A 83 -3.75 -6.05 8.95
N ASN A 84 -2.53 -6.00 9.50
CA ASN A 84 -1.49 -6.98 9.25
C ASN A 84 -1.90 -8.40 9.69
N HIS A 85 -2.55 -8.53 10.85
CA HIS A 85 -3.01 -9.82 11.38
C HIS A 85 -4.04 -10.52 10.49
N TRP A 86 -5.00 -9.77 9.96
CA TRP A 86 -6.03 -10.33 9.08
C TRP A 86 -5.51 -10.54 7.65
N GLN A 87 -4.61 -9.68 7.18
CA GLN A 87 -3.97 -9.85 5.88
C GLN A 87 -3.08 -11.11 5.83
N GLY A 88 -2.35 -11.40 6.91
CA GLY A 88 -1.54 -12.62 7.03
C GLY A 88 -2.36 -13.92 6.97
N ARG A 89 -3.69 -13.86 7.15
CA ARG A 89 -4.60 -15.00 7.01
C ARG A 89 -5.17 -15.18 5.60
N LEU A 90 -4.83 -14.29 4.67
CA LEU A 90 -5.28 -14.44 3.30
C LEU A 90 -4.59 -15.65 2.65
N PRO A 91 -5.29 -16.38 1.75
CA PRO A 91 -4.71 -17.50 1.02
C PRO A 91 -3.42 -17.07 0.29
N ALA A 92 -2.41 -17.95 0.30
CA ALA A 92 -1.21 -17.78 -0.50
C ALA A 92 -1.61 -17.66 -1.98
N GLY A 93 -1.24 -16.55 -2.62
CA GLY A 93 -1.62 -16.25 -4.01
C GLY A 93 -2.71 -15.19 -4.18
N LYS A 94 -3.33 -14.69 -3.10
CA LYS A 94 -4.24 -13.55 -3.21
C LYS A 94 -3.46 -12.30 -3.62
N ARG A 95 -3.79 -11.74 -4.79
CA ARG A 95 -3.18 -10.51 -5.31
C ARG A 95 -4.10 -9.32 -5.08
N TRP A 96 -3.53 -8.20 -4.70
CA TRP A 96 -4.22 -6.93 -4.58
C TRP A 96 -3.77 -6.00 -5.67
N LEU A 97 -4.75 -5.37 -6.29
CA LEU A 97 -4.54 -4.25 -7.18
C LEU A 97 -4.37 -2.98 -6.33
N ILE A 98 -3.22 -2.34 -6.48
CA ILE A 98 -2.84 -1.10 -5.82
C ILE A 98 -2.93 0.01 -6.88
N ARG A 99 -3.70 1.05 -6.55
CA ARG A 99 -4.06 2.20 -7.39
C ARG A 99 -3.62 3.47 -6.70
#